data_AF-A0A4Q3N4C5-F1
#
_entry.id   AF-A0A4Q3N4C5-F1
#
_cell.length_a   1.000
_cell.length_b   1.000
_cell.length_c   1.000
_cell.angle_alpha   90.00
_cell.angle_beta   90.00
_cell.angle_gamma   90.00
#
_symmetry.space_group_name_H-M   'P 1'
#
loop_
_entity.id
_entity.type
_entity.pdbx_description
1 polymer ?
#
loop_
_entity_poly.entity_id
_entity_poly.type
_entity_poly.pdbx_seq_one_letter_code
_entity_poly.pdbx_strand_id
1 'polypeptide(L)' 'MCGIFGYWDRARRALDDSTLEAMARSIAHRGPDDDGIGHDAARGVAIGNMRLSIIDIAGGHQPMLSADGQVSVVQNGEIF' A
#
# COMPACT_ATOMS: atom_id res chain seq x y z
N MET A 1 -0.02 -14.57 -3.74
CA MET A 1 -0.47 -13.43 -4.58
C MET A 1 -0.70 -12.29 -3.63
N CYS A 2 -0.09 -11.12 -3.86
CA CYS A 2 -0.05 -9.94 -2.99
C CYS A 2 -1.43 -9.55 -2.40
N GLY A 3 -1.47 -8.58 -1.49
CA GLY A 3 -2.68 -7.90 -1.02
C GLY A 3 -2.56 -6.40 -1.22
N ILE A 4 -3.67 -5.72 -1.51
CA ILE A 4 -3.74 -4.25 -1.55
C ILE A 4 -4.88 -3.76 -0.67
N PHE A 5 -4.72 -2.58 -0.10
CA PHE A 5 -5.75 -1.90 0.66
C PHE A 5 -5.67 -0.39 0.46
N GLY A 6 -6.75 0.31 0.80
CA GLY A 6 -6.79 1.76 0.74
C GLY A 6 -7.94 2.35 1.54
N TYR A 7 -7.80 3.63 1.84
CA TYR A 7 -8.74 4.44 2.58
C TYR A 7 -8.80 5.83 1.96
N TRP A 8 -10.01 6.39 1.86
CA TRP A 8 -10.22 7.77 1.48
C TRP A 8 -11.45 8.29 2.20
N ASP A 9 -11.33 9.49 2.76
CA ASP A 9 -12.44 10.17 3.42
C ASP A 9 -12.69 11.54 2.81
N ARG A 10 -13.94 11.77 2.39
CA ARG A 10 -14.35 13.04 1.77
C ARG A 10 -14.18 14.24 2.69
N ALA A 11 -14.32 14.06 4.00
CA ALA A 11 -14.13 15.11 5.00
C ALA A 11 -12.66 15.21 5.45
N ARG A 12 -11.73 14.52 4.78
CA ARG A 12 -10.29 14.47 5.06
C ARG A 12 -9.98 14.02 6.49
N ARG A 13 -10.81 13.13 7.04
CA ARG A 13 -10.50 12.49 8.31
C ARG A 13 -9.42 11.44 8.06
N ALA A 14 -8.36 11.46 8.86
CA ALA A 14 -7.33 10.43 8.81
C ALA A 14 -7.74 9.23 9.65
N LEU A 15 -7.29 8.04 9.25
CA LEU A 15 -7.18 6.92 10.17
C LEU A 15 -5.91 7.09 11.00
N ASP A 16 -5.89 6.51 12.19
CA ASP A 16 -4.63 6.35 12.91
C ASP A 16 -3.76 5.26 12.26
N ASP A 17 -2.44 5.34 12.49
CA ASP A 17 -1.50 4.39 11.93
C ASP A 17 -1.79 2.96 12.41
N SER A 18 -2.30 2.79 13.63
CA SER A 18 -2.63 1.49 14.20
C SER A 18 -3.74 0.76 13.43
N THR A 19 -4.71 1.51 12.91
CA THR A 19 -5.80 1.03 12.06
C THR A 19 -5.26 0.63 10.70
N LEU A 20 -4.35 1.44 10.11
CA LEU A 20 -3.71 1.12 8.84
C LEU A 20 -2.87 -0.16 8.94
N GLU A 21 -2.10 -0.32 10.01
CA GLU A 21 -1.37 -1.55 10.29
C GLU A 21 -2.31 -2.75 10.50
N ALA A 22 -3.46 -2.54 11.14
CA ALA A 22 -4.46 -3.60 11.32
C ALA A 22 -5.05 -4.04 9.96
N MET A 23 -5.27 -3.09 9.04
CA MET A 23 -5.66 -3.39 7.66
C MET A 23 -4.59 -4.24 6.96
N ALA A 24 -3.31 -3.87 7.06
CA ALA A 24 -2.20 -4.65 6.51
C ALA A 24 -2.15 -6.08 7.08
N ARG A 25 -2.19 -6.21 8.42
CA ARG A 25 -2.17 -7.51 9.13
C ARG A 25 -3.32 -8.42 8.71
N SER A 26 -4.52 -7.88 8.46
CA SER A 26 -5.69 -8.67 8.07
C SER A 26 -5.50 -9.44 6.75
N ILE A 27 -4.59 -8.98 5.89
CA ILE A 27 -4.28 -9.60 4.60
C ILE A 27 -2.83 -10.07 4.49
N ALA A 28 -2.10 -10.18 5.61
CA ALA A 28 -0.66 -10.53 5.62
C ALA A 28 -0.34 -11.86 4.92
N HIS A 29 -1.23 -12.84 5.01
CA HIS A 29 -1.09 -14.15 4.35
C HIS A 29 -0.97 -14.07 2.82
N ARG A 30 -1.33 -12.94 2.20
CA ARG A 30 -1.26 -12.73 0.75
C ARG A 30 0.15 -12.39 0.26
N GLY A 31 0.94 -11.72 1.08
CA GLY A 31 2.28 -11.26 0.72
C GLY A 31 3.20 -11.19 1.94
N PRO A 32 3.94 -12.26 2.24
CA PRO A 32 4.76 -12.35 3.45
C PRO A 32 6.17 -11.74 3.31
N ASP A 33 6.56 -11.27 2.12
CA ASP A 33 7.95 -10.93 1.83
C ASP A 33 8.28 -9.46 2.11
N ASP A 34 7.31 -8.56 1.92
CA ASP A 34 7.47 -7.11 2.06
C ASP A 34 6.10 -6.45 2.28
N ASP A 35 6.08 -5.27 2.87
CA ASP A 35 4.86 -4.49 3.14
C ASP A 35 5.12 -3.00 3.00
N GLY A 36 4.07 -2.23 2.76
CA GLY A 36 4.20 -0.78 2.71
C GLY A 36 2.89 -0.05 2.85
N ILE A 37 2.97 1.14 3.45
CA ILE A 37 1.83 2.02 3.72
C ILE A 37 2.22 3.45 3.32
N GLY A 38 1.47 4.02 2.38
CA GLY A 38 1.48 5.45 2.09
C GLY A 38 0.29 6.11 2.80
N HIS A 39 0.55 7.04 3.70
CA HIS A 39 -0.47 7.75 4.49
C HIS A 39 -0.35 9.27 4.32
N ASP A 40 -1.35 9.89 3.68
CA ASP A 40 -1.54 11.34 3.67
C ASP A 40 -2.69 11.71 4.60
N ALA A 41 -2.35 11.88 5.88
CA ALA A 41 -3.30 12.21 6.94
C ALA A 41 -4.01 13.55 6.68
N ALA A 42 -3.31 14.54 6.11
CA ALA A 42 -3.88 15.86 5.84
C ALA A 42 -4.97 15.83 4.76
N ARG A 43 -4.93 14.82 3.88
CA ARG A 43 -5.95 14.59 2.85
C ARG A 43 -6.92 13.46 3.21
N GLY A 44 -6.74 12.78 4.33
CA GLY A 44 -7.54 11.62 4.73
C GLY A 44 -7.43 10.47 3.73
N VAL A 45 -6.21 10.19 3.25
CA VAL A 45 -5.94 9.17 2.23
C VAL A 45 -4.87 8.21 2.72
N ALA A 46 -5.07 6.92 2.53
CA ALA A 46 -4.00 5.93 2.67
C ALA A 46 -4.12 4.86 1.59
N ILE A 47 -2.98 4.33 1.14
CA ILE A 47 -2.91 3.13 0.30
C ILE A 47 -1.78 2.24 0.80
N GLY A 48 -1.88 0.93 0.62
CA GLY A 48 -0.81 0.02 1.04
C GLY A 48 -0.94 -1.37 0.46
N ASN A 49 0.05 -2.20 0.74
CA ASN A 49 0.15 -3.56 0.23
C ASN A 49 0.83 -4.53 1.20
N MET A 50 0.53 -5.80 1.01
CA MET A 50 1.31 -6.95 1.47
C MET A 50 1.87 -7.65 0.23
N ARG A 51 3.17 -7.67 0.03
CA ARG A 51 3.83 -8.07 -1.22
C ARG A 51 4.37 -9.50 -1.14
N LEU A 52 4.07 -10.28 -2.17
CA LEU A 52 4.78 -11.51 -2.52
C LEU A 52 5.75 -11.15 -3.65
N SER A 53 7.04 -11.32 -3.40
CA SER A 53 8.11 -10.85 -4.28
C SER A 53 8.43 -11.90 -5.35
N ILE A 54 8.00 -11.64 -6.60
CA ILE A 54 8.21 -12.55 -7.74
C ILE A 54 9.12 -11.90 -8.79
N ILE A 55 8.72 -10.71 -9.30
CA ILE A 55 9.48 -9.93 -10.28
C ILE A 55 10.10 -8.72 -9.57
N ASP A 56 11.38 -8.47 -9.88
CA ASP A 56 12.19 -7.40 -9.28
C ASP A 56 12.14 -7.41 -7.75
N ILE A 57 12.77 -8.42 -7.15
CA ILE A 57 12.70 -8.67 -5.71
C ILE A 57 13.20 -7.45 -4.92
N ALA A 58 14.30 -6.82 -5.36
CA ALA A 58 14.95 -5.73 -4.64
C ALA A 58 14.35 -4.34 -4.95
N GLY A 59 13.93 -4.07 -6.19
CA GLY A 59 13.43 -2.76 -6.61
C GLY A 59 11.90 -2.61 -6.56
N GLY A 60 11.16 -3.71 -6.43
CA GLY A 60 9.70 -3.72 -6.56
C GLY A 60 8.91 -3.36 -5.30
N HIS A 61 9.51 -2.67 -4.31
CA HIS A 61 8.80 -2.21 -3.11
C HIS A 61 7.63 -1.29 -3.47
N GLN A 62 6.54 -1.39 -2.71
CA GLN A 62 5.31 -0.63 -2.92
C GLN A 62 4.81 -0.09 -1.57
N PRO A 63 4.10 1.06 -1.54
CA PRO A 63 3.62 1.84 -2.68
C PRO A 63 4.72 2.52 -3.50
N MET A 64 4.60 2.46 -4.83
CA MET A 64 5.52 3.13 -5.74
C MET A 64 5.11 4.59 -5.91
N LEU A 65 6.07 5.51 -5.86
CA LEU A 65 5.85 6.93 -6.15
C LEU A 65 6.31 7.26 -7.57
N SER A 66 5.54 8.10 -8.25
CA SER A 66 5.99 8.75 -9.48
C SER A 66 7.22 9.63 -9.21
N ALA A 67 8.00 9.91 -10.26
CA ALA A 67 9.23 10.71 -10.13
C ALA A 67 8.98 12.14 -9.57
N ASP A 68 7.78 12.68 -9.76
CA ASP A 68 7.35 13.98 -9.22
C ASP A 68 6.63 13.89 -7.86
N GLY A 69 6.50 12.66 -7.31
CA GLY A 69 5.84 12.38 -6.05
C GLY A 69 4.33 12.65 -6.04
N GLN A 70 3.70 12.93 -7.17
CA GLN A 70 2.28 13.30 -7.23
C GLN A 70 1.35 12.08 -7.29
N VAL A 71 1.86 10.93 -7.73
CA VAL A 71 1.11 9.68 -7.86
C VAL A 71 1.75 8.63 -6.99
N SER A 72 0.94 7.95 -6.20
CA SER A 72 1.33 6.73 -5.47
C SER A 72 0.48 5.57 -5.97
N VAL A 73 1.11 4.43 -6.24
CA VAL A 73 0.47 3.23 -6.80
C VAL A 73 0.81 2.00 -5.97
N VAL A 74 -0.22 1.18 -5.76
CA VAL A 74 -0.10 -0.22 -5.33
C VAL A 74 -0.76 -1.11 -6.38
N GLN A 75 -0.23 -2.31 -6.58
CA GLN A 75 -0.65 -3.22 -7.63
C GLN A 75 -0.62 -4.68 -7.15
N ASN A 76 -1.54 -5.46 -7.71
CA ASN A 76 -1.67 -6.89 -7.45
C ASN A 76 -1.91 -7.64 -8.76
N GLY A 77 -0.96 -8.49 -9.15
CA GLY A 77 -1.02 -9.25 -10.40
C GLY A 77 0.25 -9.08 -11.22
N GLU A 78 0.19 -9.46 -12.50
CA GLU A 78 1.32 -9.40 -13.43
C GLU A 78 0.84 -8.73 -14.73
N ILE A 79 1.69 -7.88 -15.32
CA ILE A 79 1.42 -7.21 -16.60
C ILE A 79 2.35 -7.86 -17.64
N PHE A 80 1.77 -8.45 -18.69
CA PHE A 80 2.46 -9.23 -19.73
C PHE A 80 2.53 -8.50 -21.08
#